data_AF-A0A3N0VLX4-F1
#
_entry.id   AF-A0A3N0VLX4-F1
#
_cell.length_a   1.000
_cell.length_b   1.000
_cell.length_c   1.000
_cell.angle_alpha   90.00
_cell.angle_beta   90.00
_cell.angle_gamma   90.00
#
_symmetry.space_group_name_H-M   'P 1'
#
loop_
_entity.id
_entity.type
_entity.pdbx_description
1 polymer ?
#
loop_
_entity_poly.entity_id
_entity_poly.type
_entity_poly.pdbx_seq_one_letter_code
_entity_poly.pdbx_strand_id
1 'polypeptide(L)'
;MISKLPFHASHWLLALAIGSSLGLSACNRAQDSDVGGPPAVIPDGDGDGVLDSVDNCPTIANTDQLDSDGDGQGNACDSDDDNDGVPDGSDNCPVVANPNQTDTDGDGQGDACDSDDDGDGVPDDNGNGGGDNCPLVPNPDQTDTDGDGQGDACDNDDDGDGVPDDDGNGGGDNCPLVPNPDQADSDGDGTGDACETDDDDDGVADVDDNCPTVANPDQTDSDGDGVGDACEPPTTGPLASCTQFAPTTSVASGETGGLLCLVGQLTSPAVELCAVEQPAFGADSLTQTFATLQYAVSLLEPLNSALLNLLGSISYKVQLPAPVTAGNFAGFVIEQPPATADISLLRNLTVTTFLAGAQQEQFDTDASNLDLLGLSGLLGESGLNLLGGANTKPYDEVRLSISSTLLSADLINTVRVYETCTHSETAAP
;
A
#
# COMPACT_ATOMS: atom_id res chain seq x y z
N MET A 1 -34.68 -10.47 48.70
CA MET A 1 -34.22 -11.83 48.39
C MET A 1 -32.75 -11.68 48.01
N ILE A 2 -31.77 -11.94 48.90
CA ILE A 2 -31.04 -13.23 49.01
C ILE A 2 -30.69 -13.74 47.58
N SER A 3 -29.45 -13.83 47.09
CA SER A 3 -28.19 -14.28 47.72
C SER A 3 -26.95 -14.04 46.82
N LYS A 4 -25.75 -13.89 47.44
CA LYS A 4 -24.38 -14.43 47.09
C LYS A 4 -23.81 -14.16 45.68
N LEU A 5 -22.54 -13.89 45.40
CA LEU A 5 -21.23 -13.57 46.05
C LEU A 5 -20.30 -13.23 44.84
N PRO A 6 -19.25 -12.39 44.98
CA PRO A 6 -18.30 -12.04 43.91
C PRO A 6 -16.91 -12.73 44.06
N PHE A 7 -16.09 -12.73 43.01
CA PHE A 7 -14.63 -13.02 43.01
C PHE A 7 -13.92 -11.84 42.30
N HIS A 8 -13.31 -10.91 43.05
CA HIS A 8 -11.86 -10.67 43.30
C HIS A 8 -11.05 -10.24 42.06
N ALA A 9 -10.61 -8.98 41.83
CA ALA A 9 -9.79 -8.00 42.59
C ALA A 9 -8.30 -8.44 42.73
N SER A 10 -7.38 -7.89 41.92
CA SER A 10 -6.53 -6.69 42.16
C SER A 10 -5.48 -6.88 43.27
N HIS A 11 -4.20 -6.84 42.91
CA HIS A 11 -3.06 -6.91 43.85
C HIS A 11 -2.15 -5.68 43.68
N TRP A 12 -2.05 -4.87 44.73
CA TRP A 12 -0.88 -4.06 45.07
C TRP A 12 -0.59 -4.22 46.58
N LEU A 13 0.69 -4.45 46.87
CA LEU A 13 1.48 -4.37 48.12
C LEU A 13 0.85 -4.65 49.49
N LEU A 14 1.46 -5.58 50.24
CA LEU A 14 2.07 -5.27 51.55
C LEU A 14 3.08 -6.35 51.99
N ALA A 15 4.27 -5.92 52.39
CA ALA A 15 5.23 -6.71 53.15
C ALA A 15 4.68 -7.15 54.52
N LEU A 16 5.11 -8.31 55.03
CA LEU A 16 5.81 -8.49 56.32
C LEU A 16 5.74 -9.96 56.77
N ALA A 17 6.94 -10.53 57.01
CA ALA A 17 7.29 -11.59 57.95
C ALA A 17 6.30 -12.76 58.18
N ILE A 18 6.68 -13.94 57.69
CA ILE A 18 6.20 -15.20 58.25
C ILE A 18 7.40 -16.08 58.59
N GLY A 19 7.60 -16.28 59.89
CA GLY A 19 8.55 -17.24 60.42
C GLY A 19 8.18 -18.64 60.02
N SER A 20 9.12 -19.32 59.36
CA SER A 20 9.04 -20.74 59.07
C SER A 20 9.35 -21.53 60.34
N SER A 21 8.28 -22.08 60.91
CA SER A 21 8.33 -23.15 61.89
C SER A 21 8.97 -24.39 61.26
N LEU A 22 10.25 -24.62 61.54
CA LEU A 22 10.87 -25.94 61.45
C LEU A 22 11.15 -26.47 62.86
N GLY A 23 10.83 -27.74 63.04
CA GLY A 23 10.53 -28.37 64.32
C GLY A 23 11.63 -28.25 65.37
N LEU A 24 11.25 -27.73 66.53
CA LEU A 24 11.87 -28.06 67.81
C LEU A 24 11.63 -29.55 68.12
N SER A 25 12.43 -30.42 67.52
CA SER A 25 12.69 -31.74 68.08
C SER A 25 13.54 -31.56 69.32
N ALA A 26 12.95 -31.91 70.46
CA ALA A 26 13.58 -31.90 71.77
C ALA A 26 14.92 -32.66 71.73
N CYS A 27 16.03 -31.93 71.81
CA CYS A 27 17.31 -32.54 72.13
C CYS A 27 17.33 -32.82 73.64
N ASN A 28 16.93 -34.04 73.98
CA ASN A 28 17.09 -34.58 75.33
C ASN A 28 18.58 -34.65 75.66
N ARG A 29 18.96 -33.98 76.75
CA ARG A 29 20.31 -33.99 77.31
C ARG A 29 20.65 -35.39 77.82
N ALA A 30 21.10 -36.27 76.94
CA ALA A 30 21.93 -37.39 77.34
C ALA A 30 23.36 -36.87 77.51
N GLN A 31 23.90 -37.09 78.71
CA GLN A 31 25.31 -36.89 79.00
C GLN A 31 26.12 -37.87 78.14
N ASP A 32 26.64 -37.39 77.01
CA ASP A 32 27.78 -38.03 76.36
C ASP A 32 29.02 -37.22 76.71
N SER A 33 29.76 -37.73 77.67
CA SER A 33 31.06 -37.22 78.09
C SER A 33 32.13 -38.04 77.39
N ASP A 34 32.23 -37.94 76.06
CA ASP A 34 33.41 -38.41 75.32
C ASP A 34 33.53 -37.80 73.88
N VAL A 35 33.80 -36.49 73.77
CA VAL A 35 34.44 -35.96 72.55
C VAL A 35 35.45 -34.85 72.92
N GLY A 36 36.54 -35.25 73.57
CA GLY A 36 37.72 -34.41 73.76
C GLY A 36 38.65 -34.41 72.55
N GLY A 37 38.11 -34.27 71.33
CA GLY A 37 38.91 -33.94 70.16
C GLY A 37 39.17 -32.44 70.11
N PRO A 38 40.31 -31.96 69.59
CA PRO A 38 40.45 -30.54 69.27
C PRO A 38 39.26 -30.14 68.37
N PRO A 39 38.72 -28.91 68.49
CA PRO A 39 37.71 -28.45 67.53
C PRO A 39 38.27 -28.71 66.14
N ALA A 40 37.54 -29.47 65.32
CA ALA A 40 37.89 -29.59 63.92
C ALA A 40 37.95 -28.15 63.40
N VAL A 41 39.14 -27.71 63.01
CA VAL A 41 39.29 -26.47 62.27
C VAL A 41 38.47 -26.72 61.02
N ILE A 42 37.32 -26.05 60.92
CA ILE A 42 36.56 -26.08 59.67
C ILE A 42 37.45 -25.34 58.67
N PRO A 43 37.88 -25.99 57.59
CA PRO A 43 38.73 -25.36 56.59
C PRO A 43 38.00 -24.19 55.93
N ASP A 44 38.71 -23.08 55.85
CA ASP A 44 38.38 -21.83 55.17
C ASP A 44 39.75 -21.35 54.65
N GLY A 45 40.04 -21.73 53.41
CA GLY A 45 41.36 -21.74 52.81
C GLY A 45 41.91 -20.35 52.51
N ASP A 46 41.02 -19.41 52.20
CA ASP A 46 41.34 -18.03 51.87
C ASP A 46 40.85 -17.02 52.92
N GLY A 47 40.06 -17.45 53.90
CA GLY A 47 39.67 -16.66 55.06
C GLY A 47 38.52 -15.69 54.78
N ASP A 48 37.69 -15.97 53.77
CA ASP A 48 36.58 -15.11 53.38
C ASP A 48 35.30 -15.33 54.22
N GLY A 49 35.26 -16.42 54.99
CA GLY A 49 34.15 -16.77 55.87
C GLY A 49 33.11 -17.71 55.24
N VAL A 50 33.33 -18.16 54.01
CA VAL A 50 32.71 -19.33 53.39
C VAL A 50 33.60 -20.55 53.66
N LEU A 51 33.00 -21.74 53.77
CA LEU A 51 33.76 -22.95 54.10
C LEU A 51 34.18 -23.65 52.82
N ASP A 52 35.42 -24.16 52.72
CA ASP A 52 35.97 -24.86 51.53
C ASP A 52 35.02 -25.92 50.92
N SER A 53 34.13 -26.51 51.73
CA SER A 53 33.18 -27.54 51.29
C SER A 53 31.99 -27.02 50.47
N VAL A 54 31.71 -25.73 50.54
CA VAL A 54 30.61 -25.05 49.83
C VAL A 54 31.08 -23.80 49.08
N ASP A 55 32.37 -23.49 49.18
CA ASP A 55 33.02 -22.37 48.53
C ASP A 55 33.23 -22.67 47.03
N ASN A 56 32.69 -21.83 46.16
CA ASN A 56 32.87 -21.95 44.71
C ASN A 56 34.24 -21.41 44.24
N CYS A 57 35.02 -20.76 45.11
CA CYS A 57 36.41 -20.38 44.88
C CYS A 57 37.32 -20.64 46.10
N PRO A 58 37.60 -21.91 46.48
CA PRO A 58 38.28 -22.30 47.75
C PRO A 58 39.67 -21.73 48.06
N THR A 59 40.25 -20.94 47.16
CA THR A 59 41.56 -20.32 47.32
C THR A 59 41.58 -18.83 46.99
N ILE A 60 40.44 -18.23 46.62
CA ILE A 60 40.28 -16.82 46.26
C ILE A 60 39.02 -16.29 46.96
N ALA A 61 39.24 -15.44 47.96
CA ALA A 61 38.18 -14.89 48.80
C ALA A 61 37.08 -14.17 47.99
N ASN A 62 35.84 -14.67 48.08
CA ASN A 62 34.65 -14.16 47.39
C ASN A 62 33.38 -14.38 48.25
N THR A 63 33.22 -13.53 49.26
CA THR A 63 32.16 -13.68 50.27
C THR A 63 30.71 -13.64 49.76
N ASP A 64 30.50 -13.13 48.54
CA ASP A 64 29.20 -13.09 47.86
C ASP A 64 28.87 -14.39 47.13
N GLN A 65 29.89 -15.21 46.82
CA GLN A 65 29.79 -16.47 46.10
C GLN A 65 29.05 -16.31 44.78
N LEU A 66 29.27 -15.18 44.09
CA LEU A 66 28.69 -14.95 42.77
C LEU A 66 29.21 -16.01 41.79
N ASP A 67 28.29 -16.51 40.98
CA ASP A 67 28.45 -17.59 39.99
C ASP A 67 27.42 -17.29 38.90
N SER A 68 27.85 -16.54 37.88
CA SER A 68 26.98 -15.94 36.86
C SER A 68 26.41 -16.98 35.90
N ASP A 69 27.17 -18.01 35.53
CA ASP A 69 26.73 -19.09 34.64
C ASP A 69 26.17 -20.32 35.35
N GLY A 70 26.41 -20.46 36.66
CA GLY A 70 25.94 -21.58 37.46
C GLY A 70 26.68 -22.90 37.23
N ASP A 71 27.92 -22.86 36.73
CA ASP A 71 28.72 -24.05 36.46
C ASP A 71 29.38 -24.65 37.73
N GLY A 72 29.36 -23.87 38.82
CA GLY A 72 29.87 -24.23 40.14
C GLY A 72 31.27 -23.70 40.45
N GLN A 73 31.90 -22.97 39.53
CA GLN A 73 33.07 -22.14 39.75
C GLN A 73 32.62 -20.69 39.92
N GLY A 74 33.12 -20.00 40.96
CA GLY A 74 32.67 -18.63 41.22
C GLY A 74 33.38 -17.62 40.32
N ASN A 75 32.74 -16.48 40.05
CA ASN A 75 33.29 -15.40 39.21
C ASN A 75 34.70 -14.96 39.62
N ALA A 76 35.03 -15.03 40.91
CA ALA A 76 36.34 -14.63 41.41
C ALA A 76 37.50 -15.55 40.94
N CYS A 77 37.18 -16.77 40.52
CA CYS A 77 38.15 -17.78 40.11
C CYS A 77 37.82 -18.42 38.77
N ASP A 78 36.71 -18.07 38.13
CA ASP A 78 36.45 -18.39 36.73
C ASP A 78 37.34 -17.54 35.80
N SER A 79 37.41 -17.94 34.53
CA SER A 79 38.06 -17.21 33.45
C SER A 79 37.11 -16.83 32.32
N ASP A 80 35.86 -17.27 32.42
CA ASP A 80 34.74 -17.07 31.51
C ASP A 80 33.46 -17.11 32.35
N ASP A 81 33.19 -16.02 33.04
CA ASP A 81 32.18 -15.87 34.10
C ASP A 81 30.73 -16.15 33.63
N ASP A 82 30.45 -16.06 32.33
CA ASP A 82 29.14 -16.33 31.73
C ASP A 82 29.13 -17.49 30.71
N ASN A 83 30.28 -18.15 30.54
CA ASN A 83 30.49 -19.34 29.71
C ASN A 83 30.05 -19.15 28.24
N ASP A 84 30.19 -17.96 27.70
CA ASP A 84 29.81 -17.62 26.32
C ASP A 84 30.90 -17.96 25.28
N GLY A 85 32.12 -18.28 25.76
CA GLY A 85 33.29 -18.63 24.98
C GLY A 85 34.28 -17.48 24.76
N VAL A 86 34.02 -16.30 25.30
CA VAL A 86 34.90 -15.13 25.33
C VAL A 86 35.45 -14.95 26.75
N PRO A 87 36.78 -15.06 26.98
CA PRO A 87 37.33 -14.91 28.32
C PRO A 87 37.16 -13.49 28.88
N ASP A 88 36.87 -13.34 30.18
CA ASP A 88 36.49 -12.06 30.85
C ASP A 88 37.39 -10.86 30.48
N GLY A 89 38.69 -11.10 30.32
CA GLY A 89 39.66 -10.03 30.02
C GLY A 89 39.56 -9.47 28.60
N SER A 90 38.79 -10.10 27.72
CA SER A 90 38.48 -9.66 26.35
C SER A 90 36.98 -9.50 26.11
N ASP A 91 36.17 -9.71 27.15
CA ASP A 91 34.73 -9.68 27.10
C ASP A 91 34.21 -8.27 27.43
N ASN A 92 33.39 -7.70 26.55
CA ASN A 92 32.75 -6.41 26.77
C ASN A 92 31.49 -6.49 27.65
N CYS A 93 31.01 -7.70 27.97
CA CYS A 93 29.97 -7.99 28.95
C CYS A 93 30.30 -9.21 29.82
N PRO A 94 31.31 -9.14 30.72
CA PRO A 94 31.87 -10.30 31.43
C PRO A 94 30.93 -11.16 32.28
N VAL A 95 29.65 -10.82 32.42
CA VAL A 95 28.68 -11.58 33.22
C VAL A 95 27.35 -11.77 32.49
N VAL A 96 27.29 -11.42 31.20
CA VAL A 96 26.10 -11.50 30.36
C VAL A 96 26.50 -12.05 29.00
N ALA A 97 26.26 -13.35 28.83
CA ALA A 97 26.69 -14.08 27.65
C ALA A 97 26.32 -13.40 26.33
N ASN A 98 27.32 -12.97 25.57
CA ASN A 98 27.20 -12.27 24.30
C ASN A 98 28.36 -12.64 23.34
N PRO A 99 28.40 -13.86 22.78
CA PRO A 99 29.56 -14.37 22.04
C PRO A 99 29.96 -13.56 20.80
N ASN A 100 29.05 -12.69 20.32
CA ASN A 100 29.28 -11.81 19.18
C ASN A 100 30.04 -10.54 19.54
N GLN A 101 30.05 -10.13 20.82
CA GLN A 101 30.76 -8.96 21.33
C GLN A 101 30.41 -7.69 20.55
N THR A 102 29.12 -7.52 20.23
CA THR A 102 28.61 -6.28 19.62
C THR A 102 28.77 -5.14 20.63
N ASP A 103 29.15 -3.98 20.11
CA ASP A 103 29.44 -2.73 20.82
C ASP A 103 29.16 -1.63 19.80
N THR A 104 27.90 -1.19 19.76
CA THR A 104 27.35 -0.36 18.67
C THR A 104 27.94 1.05 18.67
N ASP A 105 28.11 1.67 19.83
CA ASP A 105 28.70 3.00 19.98
C ASP A 105 30.24 3.01 20.15
N GLY A 106 30.84 1.85 20.46
CA GLY A 106 32.28 1.66 20.59
C GLY A 106 32.86 2.20 21.90
N ASP A 107 32.08 2.32 22.97
CA ASP A 107 32.53 2.81 24.27
C ASP A 107 33.29 1.76 25.11
N GLY A 108 33.16 0.48 24.71
CA GLY A 108 33.80 -0.68 25.32
C GLY A 108 32.91 -1.49 26.26
N GLN A 109 31.67 -1.10 26.47
CA GLN A 109 30.58 -1.90 27.02
C GLN A 109 29.80 -2.53 25.86
N GLY A 110 29.44 -3.80 25.96
CA GLY A 110 28.72 -4.47 24.86
C GLY A 110 27.22 -4.23 24.93
N ASP A 111 26.53 -4.27 23.79
CA ASP A 111 25.06 -4.08 23.68
C ASP A 111 24.26 -4.99 24.63
N ALA A 112 24.81 -6.16 24.99
CA ALA A 112 24.14 -7.10 25.89
C ALA A 112 24.06 -6.60 27.35
N CYS A 113 24.93 -5.66 27.72
CA CYS A 113 25.04 -5.13 29.08
C CYS A 113 25.09 -3.61 29.13
N ASP A 114 25.08 -2.91 27.99
CA ASP A 114 24.81 -1.49 27.91
C ASP A 114 23.32 -1.18 28.15
N SER A 115 23.01 0.09 28.35
CA SER A 115 21.66 0.60 28.55
C SER A 115 21.31 1.73 27.58
N ASP A 116 22.23 2.04 26.67
CA ASP A 116 22.22 3.12 25.68
C ASP A 116 23.16 2.65 24.55
N ASP A 117 22.74 1.62 23.81
CA ASP A 117 23.60 0.84 22.91
C ASP A 117 24.26 1.70 21.81
N ASP A 118 23.64 2.82 21.45
CA ASP A 118 24.11 3.73 20.39
C ASP A 118 24.73 5.05 20.90
N GLY A 119 24.68 5.27 22.22
CA GLY A 119 25.33 6.40 22.89
C GLY A 119 24.73 7.76 22.56
N ASP A 120 23.46 7.83 22.14
CA ASP A 120 22.78 9.06 21.76
C ASP A 120 22.26 9.87 22.98
N GLY A 121 22.24 9.23 24.15
CA GLY A 121 21.80 9.78 25.42
C GLY A 121 20.36 9.45 25.81
N VAL A 122 19.68 8.61 25.03
CA VAL A 122 18.35 8.05 25.27
C VAL A 122 18.50 6.56 25.60
N PRO A 123 18.16 6.12 26.83
CA PRO A 123 18.30 4.71 27.19
C PRO A 123 17.35 3.76 26.43
N ASP A 124 17.80 2.57 26.06
CA ASP A 124 17.05 1.56 25.29
C ASP A 124 15.71 1.18 25.96
N ASP A 125 15.69 1.11 27.30
CA ASP A 125 14.47 0.91 28.10
C ASP A 125 14.46 1.87 29.31
N ASN A 126 13.42 2.70 29.38
CA ASN A 126 13.21 3.61 30.52
C ASN A 126 12.39 2.99 31.68
N GLY A 127 12.03 1.71 31.59
CA GLY A 127 11.35 0.93 32.62
C GLY A 127 9.85 1.21 32.76
N ASN A 128 9.26 2.01 31.87
CA ASN A 128 7.82 2.33 31.85
C ASN A 128 7.14 1.99 30.51
N GLY A 129 7.73 1.11 29.71
CA GLY A 129 7.20 0.73 28.40
C GLY A 129 7.42 1.78 27.31
N GLY A 130 8.48 2.58 27.46
CA GLY A 130 9.09 3.37 26.40
C GLY A 130 10.62 3.29 26.54
N GLY A 131 11.34 3.93 25.63
CA GLY A 131 12.79 3.85 25.53
C GLY A 131 13.21 4.59 24.27
N ASP A 132 14.44 4.35 23.84
CA ASP A 132 14.90 4.71 22.51
C ASP A 132 14.03 4.04 21.42
N ASN A 133 13.46 4.82 20.51
CA ASN A 133 12.72 4.31 19.36
C ASN A 133 13.62 3.83 18.20
N CYS A 134 14.94 4.04 18.32
CA CYS A 134 15.97 3.48 17.45
C CYS A 134 17.22 3.03 18.23
N PRO A 135 17.14 1.97 19.07
CA PRO A 135 18.19 1.57 20.03
C PRO A 135 19.60 1.35 19.48
N LEU A 136 19.78 1.25 18.16
CA LEU A 136 21.07 0.97 17.51
C LEU A 136 21.47 2.07 16.53
N VAL A 137 20.71 3.18 16.43
CA VAL A 137 20.90 4.25 15.47
C VAL A 137 20.69 5.61 16.13
N PRO A 138 21.77 6.39 16.36
CA PRO A 138 21.69 7.59 17.18
C PRO A 138 20.68 8.61 16.66
N ASN A 139 19.64 8.87 17.45
CA ASN A 139 18.57 9.83 17.14
C ASN A 139 18.05 10.56 18.40
N PRO A 140 18.86 11.50 18.97
CA PRO A 140 18.54 12.13 20.26
C PRO A 140 17.23 12.95 20.30
N ASP A 141 16.65 13.25 19.14
CA ASP A 141 15.37 13.95 19.01
C ASP A 141 14.16 13.02 19.05
N GLN A 142 14.36 11.71 18.84
CA GLN A 142 13.35 10.66 18.92
C GLN A 142 12.14 10.98 18.03
N THR A 143 12.41 11.50 16.83
CA THR A 143 11.37 11.75 15.84
C THR A 143 10.75 10.41 15.41
N ASP A 144 9.43 10.43 15.26
CA ASP A 144 8.55 9.30 14.95
C ASP A 144 7.33 9.91 14.23
N THR A 145 7.45 10.04 12.91
CA THR A 145 6.56 10.86 12.08
C THR A 145 5.17 10.24 11.95
N ASP A 146 5.07 8.93 11.76
CA ASP A 146 3.79 8.21 11.68
C ASP A 146 3.22 7.74 13.04
N GLY A 147 4.05 7.72 14.08
CA GLY A 147 3.68 7.37 15.45
C GLY A 147 3.52 5.87 15.67
N ASP A 148 4.16 5.01 14.88
CA ASP A 148 4.09 3.55 15.01
C ASP A 148 4.99 2.99 16.13
N GLY A 149 5.94 3.82 16.60
CA GLY A 149 6.88 3.52 17.68
C GLY A 149 8.29 3.13 17.23
N GLN A 150 8.55 3.07 15.92
CA GLN A 150 9.88 3.06 15.32
C GLN A 150 10.27 4.50 14.96
N GLY A 151 11.50 4.92 15.23
CA GLY A 151 11.90 6.30 14.94
C GLY A 151 12.35 6.50 13.51
N ASP A 152 12.20 7.72 12.98
CA ASP A 152 12.55 8.07 11.58
C ASP A 152 14.00 7.68 11.20
N ALA A 153 14.91 7.67 12.18
CA ALA A 153 16.32 7.32 11.92
C ALA A 153 16.52 5.83 11.58
N CYS A 154 15.59 4.97 11.97
CA CYS A 154 15.65 3.53 11.80
C CYS A 154 14.40 2.92 11.17
N ASP A 155 13.39 3.72 10.88
CA ASP A 155 12.27 3.34 10.02
C ASP A 155 12.70 3.31 8.55
N ASN A 156 11.91 2.65 7.70
CA ASN A 156 12.09 2.68 6.25
C ASN A 156 10.86 3.25 5.54
N ASP A 157 9.86 3.73 6.28
CA ASP A 157 8.58 4.28 5.82
C ASP A 157 8.11 5.29 6.88
N ASP A 158 8.83 6.42 6.98
CA ASP A 158 8.72 7.39 8.09
C ASP A 158 7.29 7.95 8.27
N ASP A 159 6.47 7.96 7.23
CA ASP A 159 5.10 8.48 7.25
C ASP A 159 3.99 7.40 7.18
N GLY A 160 4.37 6.14 7.01
CA GLY A 160 3.50 4.98 7.05
C GLY A 160 2.51 4.91 5.88
N ASP A 161 2.82 5.50 4.73
CA ASP A 161 1.96 5.52 3.56
C ASP A 161 2.05 4.22 2.70
N GLY A 162 3.09 3.41 2.96
CA GLY A 162 3.37 2.15 2.29
C GLY A 162 4.41 2.22 1.17
N VAL A 163 5.02 3.38 0.94
CA VAL A 163 6.14 3.63 0.03
C VAL A 163 7.41 3.84 0.86
N PRO A 164 8.45 3.00 0.70
CA PRO A 164 9.65 3.17 1.50
C PRO A 164 10.45 4.44 1.16
N ASP A 165 11.08 5.07 2.16
CA ASP A 165 11.87 6.30 2.01
C ASP A 165 13.01 6.17 0.99
N ASP A 166 13.66 4.99 0.94
CA ASP A 166 14.68 4.62 -0.05
C ASP A 166 14.41 3.20 -0.57
N ASP A 167 14.25 3.06 -1.89
CA ASP A 167 14.04 1.77 -2.56
C ASP A 167 15.34 1.00 -2.84
N GLY A 168 16.49 1.58 -2.49
CA GLY A 168 17.84 1.03 -2.69
C GLY A 168 18.34 1.06 -4.13
N ASN A 169 17.59 1.70 -5.05
CA ASN A 169 17.92 1.82 -6.47
C ASN A 169 17.91 3.28 -6.96
N GLY A 170 17.92 4.23 -6.03
CA GLY A 170 17.95 5.68 -6.31
C GLY A 170 16.56 6.26 -6.62
N GLY A 171 15.49 5.56 -6.25
CA GLY A 171 14.16 6.12 -6.02
C GLY A 171 13.80 6.02 -4.53
N GLY A 172 12.53 6.14 -4.22
CA GLY A 172 12.01 6.16 -2.84
C GLY A 172 10.72 6.98 -2.81
N ASP A 173 10.21 7.19 -1.60
CA ASP A 173 9.13 8.13 -1.36
C ASP A 173 9.53 9.56 -1.78
N ASN A 174 8.72 10.20 -2.63
CA ASN A 174 8.92 11.58 -3.05
C ASN A 174 8.43 12.60 -2.00
N CYS A 175 7.78 12.15 -0.93
CA CYS A 175 7.42 12.92 0.26
C CYS A 175 7.60 12.13 1.57
N PRO A 176 8.84 11.77 1.98
CA PRO A 176 9.10 10.84 3.11
C PRO A 176 8.45 11.15 4.47
N LEU A 177 7.91 12.36 4.66
CA LEU A 177 7.32 12.79 5.93
C LEU A 177 5.85 13.18 5.79
N VAL A 178 5.22 12.96 4.62
CA VAL A 178 3.86 13.40 4.30
C VAL A 178 3.13 12.34 3.47
N PRO A 179 2.16 11.62 4.06
CA PRO A 179 1.60 10.43 3.41
C PRO A 179 0.97 10.71 2.04
N ASN A 180 1.51 10.10 0.99
CA ASN A 180 1.04 10.21 -0.39
C ASN A 180 1.24 8.90 -1.19
N PRO A 181 0.43 7.85 -0.91
CA PRO A 181 0.63 6.51 -1.49
C PRO A 181 0.55 6.43 -3.03
N ASP A 182 0.04 7.47 -3.69
CA ASP A 182 -0.04 7.58 -5.15
C ASP A 182 1.18 8.22 -5.79
N GLN A 183 2.07 8.84 -4.99
CA GLN A 183 3.36 9.40 -5.41
C GLN A 183 3.20 10.35 -6.60
N ALA A 184 2.18 11.21 -6.54
CA ALA A 184 1.98 12.26 -7.53
C ALA A 184 3.17 13.23 -7.51
N ASP A 185 3.62 13.62 -8.70
CA ASP A 185 4.79 14.47 -8.99
C ASP A 185 4.51 15.09 -10.37
N SER A 186 3.80 16.22 -10.35
CA SER A 186 3.16 16.82 -11.52
C SER A 186 4.18 17.48 -12.48
N ASP A 187 5.30 17.97 -11.95
CA ASP A 187 6.39 18.56 -12.73
C ASP A 187 7.53 17.56 -13.07
N GLY A 188 7.63 16.45 -12.33
CA GLY A 188 8.62 15.40 -12.51
C GLY A 188 10.00 15.74 -11.94
N ASP A 189 10.10 16.63 -10.94
CA ASP A 189 11.38 17.02 -10.32
C ASP A 189 11.87 16.05 -9.24
N GLY A 190 10.98 15.15 -8.78
CA GLY A 190 11.24 14.14 -7.77
C GLY A 190 10.80 14.50 -6.36
N THR A 191 10.23 15.69 -6.15
CA THR A 191 9.44 16.07 -4.98
C THR A 191 7.98 15.72 -5.26
N GLY A 192 7.24 15.22 -4.28
CA GLY A 192 5.82 14.93 -4.50
C GLY A 192 4.91 16.14 -4.27
N ASP A 193 3.80 16.18 -5.01
CA ASP A 193 2.75 17.21 -4.91
C ASP A 193 2.28 17.40 -3.44
N ALA A 194 2.31 16.33 -2.63
CA ALA A 194 1.84 16.38 -1.24
C ALA A 194 2.73 17.21 -0.30
N CYS A 195 4.01 17.37 -0.62
CA CYS A 195 5.02 18.06 0.18
C CYS A 195 5.64 19.27 -0.53
N GLU A 196 5.09 19.63 -1.69
CA GLU A 196 5.43 20.81 -2.47
C GLU A 196 4.42 21.97 -2.25
N THR A 197 4.68 23.13 -2.86
CA THR A 197 3.82 24.31 -2.80
C THR A 197 3.52 24.94 -4.17
N ASP A 198 4.01 24.30 -5.25
CA ASP A 198 3.98 24.72 -6.65
C ASP A 198 4.10 23.44 -7.50
N ASP A 199 3.05 22.59 -7.47
CA ASP A 199 3.13 21.18 -7.94
C ASP A 199 3.52 21.03 -9.42
N ASP A 200 3.33 22.07 -10.25
CA ASP A 200 3.66 22.06 -11.68
C ASP A 200 4.82 22.99 -12.10
N ASP A 201 5.48 23.59 -11.10
CA ASP A 201 6.71 24.38 -11.19
C ASP A 201 6.62 25.52 -12.24
N ASP A 202 5.43 26.11 -12.36
CA ASP A 202 5.11 27.18 -13.30
C ASP A 202 5.45 28.58 -12.75
N GLY A 203 5.69 28.65 -11.43
CA GLY A 203 6.02 29.83 -10.66
C GLY A 203 4.83 30.49 -9.96
N VAL A 204 3.66 29.85 -9.94
CA VAL A 204 2.46 30.24 -9.20
C VAL A 204 2.15 29.17 -8.16
N ALA A 205 2.29 29.49 -6.88
CA ALA A 205 2.00 28.53 -5.81
C ALA A 205 0.53 28.04 -5.84
N ASP A 206 0.30 26.77 -5.50
CA ASP A 206 -1.01 26.08 -5.65
C ASP A 206 -2.18 26.84 -5.01
N VAL A 207 -1.92 27.56 -3.91
CA VAL A 207 -2.93 28.34 -3.19
C VAL A 207 -3.46 29.53 -3.99
N ASP A 208 -2.71 29.99 -4.97
CA ASP A 208 -3.02 31.10 -5.88
C ASP A 208 -3.16 30.61 -7.35
N ASP A 209 -2.99 29.31 -7.61
CA ASP A 209 -3.05 28.68 -8.93
C ASP A 209 -4.47 28.19 -9.31
N ASN A 210 -4.95 28.55 -10.49
CA ASN A 210 -6.22 28.06 -11.03
C ASN A 210 -6.13 26.72 -11.79
N CYS A 211 -4.92 26.18 -11.97
CA CYS A 211 -4.57 24.86 -12.47
C CYS A 211 -3.36 24.26 -11.74
N PRO A 212 -3.47 23.92 -10.44
CA PRO A 212 -2.32 23.55 -9.60
C PRO A 212 -1.38 22.44 -10.12
N THR A 213 -1.86 21.57 -11.01
CA THR A 213 -1.07 20.43 -11.53
C THR A 213 -0.82 20.51 -13.04
N VAL A 214 -1.08 21.67 -13.67
CA VAL A 214 -0.92 21.87 -15.12
C VAL A 214 -0.38 23.27 -15.41
N ALA A 215 0.94 23.33 -15.63
CA ALA A 215 1.66 24.58 -15.78
C ALA A 215 1.00 25.59 -16.73
N ASN A 216 0.58 26.72 -16.18
CA ASN A 216 -0.05 27.84 -16.86
C ASN A 216 0.31 29.20 -16.22
N PRO A 217 1.56 29.70 -16.37
CA PRO A 217 2.05 30.87 -15.63
C PRO A 217 1.29 32.19 -15.89
N ASP A 218 0.42 32.19 -16.91
CA ASP A 218 -0.43 33.33 -17.24
C ASP A 218 -1.80 33.34 -16.54
N GLN A 219 -2.15 32.23 -15.86
CA GLN A 219 -3.34 32.07 -15.04
C GLN A 219 -4.61 32.48 -15.81
N THR A 220 -4.66 32.14 -17.10
CA THR A 220 -5.78 32.48 -17.96
C THR A 220 -7.03 31.71 -17.52
N ASP A 221 -8.06 32.45 -17.13
CA ASP A 221 -9.43 31.96 -16.85
C ASP A 221 -10.40 32.85 -17.63
N SER A 222 -10.84 32.34 -18.78
CA SER A 222 -11.60 33.11 -19.76
C SER A 222 -13.07 33.35 -19.35
N ASP A 223 -13.65 32.47 -18.54
CA ASP A 223 -15.05 32.54 -18.15
C ASP A 223 -15.30 32.98 -16.69
N GLY A 224 -14.23 33.01 -15.90
CA GLY A 224 -14.18 33.56 -14.54
C GLY A 224 -14.77 32.62 -13.50
N ASP A 225 -14.76 31.31 -13.73
CA ASP A 225 -15.32 30.32 -12.80
C ASP A 225 -14.31 29.87 -11.72
N GLY A 226 -13.04 30.23 -11.87
CA GLY A 226 -11.95 29.92 -10.95
C GLY A 226 -11.13 28.69 -11.30
N VAL A 227 -11.43 27.99 -12.41
CA VAL A 227 -10.59 26.95 -13.02
C VAL A 227 -9.89 27.54 -14.25
N GLY A 228 -8.59 27.31 -14.40
CA GLY A 228 -7.86 27.86 -15.54
C GLY A 228 -8.13 27.13 -16.85
N ASP A 229 -8.06 27.87 -17.96
CA ASP A 229 -8.28 27.35 -19.32
C ASP A 229 -7.34 26.16 -19.65
N ALA A 230 -6.19 26.03 -18.98
CA ALA A 230 -5.18 24.99 -19.22
C ALA A 230 -5.57 23.60 -18.68
N CYS A 231 -6.26 23.57 -17.54
CA CYS A 231 -6.76 22.36 -16.87
C CYS A 231 -8.28 22.20 -17.00
N GLU A 232 -8.95 23.16 -17.64
CA GLU A 232 -10.37 23.07 -17.93
C GLU A 232 -10.62 22.02 -19.05
N PRO A 233 -11.58 21.09 -18.88
CA PRO A 233 -11.95 20.19 -19.95
C PRO A 233 -12.46 20.96 -21.18
N PRO A 234 -12.13 20.52 -22.41
CA PRO A 234 -12.38 21.32 -23.61
C PRO A 234 -13.87 21.57 -23.84
N THR A 235 -14.29 22.83 -23.59
CA THR A 235 -15.62 23.37 -23.91
C THR A 235 -15.85 23.57 -25.41
N THR A 236 -14.88 23.22 -26.27
CA THR A 236 -15.01 23.25 -27.74
C THR A 236 -14.63 21.94 -28.46
N GLY A 237 -14.78 20.79 -27.80
CA GLY A 237 -14.61 19.45 -28.39
C GLY A 237 -15.93 18.68 -28.62
N PRO A 238 -15.89 17.39 -29.01
CA PRO A 238 -17.06 16.52 -29.06
C PRO A 238 -17.82 16.42 -27.72
N LEU A 239 -17.12 16.67 -26.60
CA LEU A 239 -17.69 16.84 -25.26
C LEU A 239 -18.61 18.07 -25.16
N ALA A 240 -18.23 19.20 -25.78
CA ALA A 240 -19.09 20.38 -25.88
C ALA A 240 -20.37 20.12 -26.68
N SER A 241 -20.30 19.20 -27.65
CA SER A 241 -21.52 18.75 -28.33
C SER A 241 -22.41 18.00 -27.36
N CYS A 242 -21.88 17.20 -26.44
CA CYS A 242 -22.69 16.50 -25.44
C CYS A 242 -23.13 17.42 -24.29
N THR A 243 -24.34 17.96 -24.41
CA THR A 243 -24.95 18.82 -23.39
C THR A 243 -25.62 18.10 -22.21
N GLN A 244 -25.78 16.78 -22.28
CA GLN A 244 -26.32 16.01 -21.16
C GLN A 244 -25.77 14.58 -21.15
N PHE A 245 -25.18 14.20 -20.02
CA PHE A 245 -24.68 12.87 -19.77
C PHE A 245 -25.68 11.98 -19.02
N ALA A 246 -25.44 10.67 -19.05
CA ALA A 246 -26.19 9.72 -18.24
C ALA A 246 -25.98 10.03 -16.74
N PRO A 247 -27.03 10.01 -15.91
CA PRO A 247 -26.90 10.31 -14.49
C PRO A 247 -26.14 9.21 -13.74
N THR A 248 -25.49 9.54 -12.63
CA THR A 248 -24.80 8.60 -11.71
C THR A 248 -25.64 7.39 -11.27
N THR A 249 -26.97 7.50 -11.31
CA THR A 249 -27.89 6.39 -11.00
C THR A 249 -28.02 5.34 -12.12
N SER A 250 -27.35 5.56 -13.26
CA SER A 250 -27.32 4.61 -14.38
C SER A 250 -26.48 3.39 -14.01
N VAL A 251 -26.80 2.25 -14.60
CA VAL A 251 -26.08 1.00 -14.34
C VAL A 251 -25.29 0.61 -15.57
N ALA A 252 -23.96 0.67 -15.46
CA ALA A 252 -23.05 0.24 -16.50
C ALA A 252 -22.57 -1.20 -16.29
N SER A 253 -22.40 -1.94 -17.38
CA SER A 253 -21.89 -3.32 -17.34
C SER A 253 -21.25 -3.74 -18.65
N GLY A 254 -20.34 -4.70 -18.56
CA GLY A 254 -19.66 -5.32 -19.70
C GLY A 254 -20.15 -6.74 -19.98
N GLU A 255 -20.18 -7.11 -21.25
CA GLU A 255 -20.47 -8.46 -21.73
C GLU A 255 -19.45 -8.86 -22.80
N THR A 256 -18.92 -10.07 -22.70
CA THR A 256 -18.06 -10.66 -23.75
C THR A 256 -18.75 -11.90 -24.32
N GLY A 257 -18.49 -12.19 -25.59
CA GLY A 257 -19.17 -13.26 -26.30
C GLY A 257 -18.38 -13.75 -27.51
N GLY A 258 -18.81 -14.88 -28.06
CA GLY A 258 -18.16 -15.52 -29.20
C GLY A 258 -17.01 -16.44 -28.82
N LEU A 259 -16.67 -17.32 -29.76
CA LEU A 259 -15.69 -18.37 -29.54
C LEU A 259 -14.27 -17.82 -29.42
N LEU A 260 -13.98 -16.67 -30.04
CA LEU A 260 -12.68 -16.01 -29.91
C LEU A 260 -12.40 -15.60 -28.46
N CYS A 261 -13.34 -14.93 -27.80
CA CYS A 261 -13.22 -14.50 -26.41
C CYS A 261 -13.15 -15.70 -25.43
N LEU A 262 -13.80 -16.82 -25.77
CA LEU A 262 -13.79 -18.03 -24.94
C LEU A 262 -12.48 -18.84 -25.07
N VAL A 263 -11.80 -18.80 -26.22
CA VAL A 263 -10.54 -19.54 -26.42
C VAL A 263 -9.44 -19.06 -25.48
N GLY A 264 -9.41 -17.77 -25.14
CA GLY A 264 -8.47 -17.20 -24.19
C GLY A 264 -8.50 -17.90 -22.82
N GLN A 265 -9.71 -18.20 -22.33
CA GLN A 265 -9.93 -18.91 -21.08
C GLN A 265 -9.51 -20.39 -21.12
N LEU A 266 -9.26 -20.95 -22.31
CA LEU A 266 -8.83 -22.33 -22.52
C LEU A 266 -7.31 -22.47 -22.70
N THR A 267 -6.58 -21.35 -22.73
CA THR A 267 -5.10 -21.35 -22.77
C THR A 267 -4.51 -21.55 -21.37
N SER A 268 -3.24 -21.96 -21.27
CA SER A 268 -2.52 -22.11 -20.01
C SER A 268 -1.16 -21.42 -20.11
N PRO A 269 -0.91 -20.31 -19.37
CA PRO A 269 -1.87 -19.63 -18.49
C PRO A 269 -3.07 -19.08 -19.26
N ALA A 270 -4.21 -18.92 -18.58
CA ALA A 270 -5.39 -18.33 -19.20
C ALA A 270 -5.08 -16.89 -19.60
N VAL A 271 -5.30 -16.56 -20.86
CA VAL A 271 -5.14 -15.21 -21.40
C VAL A 271 -6.53 -14.63 -21.61
N GLU A 272 -6.83 -13.50 -20.99
CA GLU A 272 -8.10 -12.82 -21.20
C GLU A 272 -8.03 -12.02 -22.51
N LEU A 273 -8.57 -12.61 -23.58
CA LEU A 273 -8.51 -12.02 -24.93
C LEU A 273 -9.52 -10.89 -25.15
N CYS A 274 -10.59 -10.90 -24.37
CA CYS A 274 -11.67 -9.92 -24.44
C CYS A 274 -12.07 -9.57 -23.02
N ALA A 275 -12.01 -8.29 -22.65
CA ALA A 275 -12.41 -7.82 -21.33
C ALA A 275 -13.17 -6.50 -21.42
N VAL A 276 -14.01 -6.27 -20.41
CA VAL A 276 -14.53 -4.95 -20.07
C VAL A 276 -14.10 -4.67 -18.63
N GLU A 277 -13.13 -3.79 -18.47
CA GLU A 277 -12.57 -3.44 -17.17
C GLU A 277 -13.24 -2.16 -16.66
N GLN A 278 -13.47 -2.12 -15.34
CA GLN A 278 -14.06 -0.99 -14.63
C GLN A 278 -15.32 -0.40 -15.32
N PRO A 279 -16.34 -1.21 -15.64
CA PRO A 279 -17.49 -0.73 -16.39
C PRO A 279 -18.24 0.42 -15.70
N ALA A 280 -18.17 0.51 -14.37
CA ALA A 280 -18.81 1.57 -13.60
C ALA A 280 -18.28 2.98 -13.92
N PHE A 281 -17.02 3.10 -14.34
CA PHE A 281 -16.37 4.39 -14.60
C PHE A 281 -16.93 5.09 -15.84
N GLY A 282 -17.38 4.35 -16.86
CA GLY A 282 -17.97 4.96 -18.07
C GLY A 282 -19.37 5.61 -17.88
N ALA A 283 -19.88 5.66 -16.65
CA ALA A 283 -21.20 6.18 -16.29
C ALA A 283 -21.24 6.87 -14.92
N ASP A 284 -20.08 7.31 -14.39
CA ASP A 284 -19.96 7.94 -13.07
C ASP A 284 -20.06 9.48 -13.11
N SER A 285 -20.23 10.07 -14.29
CA SER A 285 -20.26 11.53 -14.54
C SER A 285 -18.95 12.26 -14.21
N LEU A 286 -17.83 11.53 -14.21
CA LEU A 286 -16.48 12.07 -14.09
C LEU A 286 -15.76 11.90 -15.44
N THR A 287 -15.36 12.99 -16.06
CA THR A 287 -14.67 12.97 -17.36
C THR A 287 -13.20 12.51 -17.29
N GLN A 288 -12.73 12.15 -16.08
CA GLN A 288 -11.36 11.71 -15.81
C GLN A 288 -11.24 10.19 -15.66
N THR A 289 -12.34 9.49 -15.37
CA THR A 289 -12.37 8.02 -15.22
C THR A 289 -12.92 7.37 -16.49
N PHE A 290 -12.54 6.11 -16.76
CA PHE A 290 -12.99 5.41 -17.98
C PHE A 290 -13.15 3.90 -17.79
N ALA A 291 -14.14 3.34 -18.48
CA ALA A 291 -14.24 1.90 -18.72
C ALA A 291 -13.33 1.48 -19.88
N THR A 292 -12.72 0.31 -19.78
CA THR A 292 -11.77 -0.17 -20.80
C THR A 292 -12.31 -1.40 -21.51
N LEU A 293 -12.44 -1.33 -22.83
CA LEU A 293 -12.82 -2.46 -23.70
C LEU A 293 -11.56 -3.00 -24.36
N GLN A 294 -11.09 -4.16 -23.92
CA GLN A 294 -9.81 -4.71 -24.33
C GLN A 294 -9.97 -5.89 -25.28
N TYR A 295 -9.18 -5.89 -26.37
CA TYR A 295 -9.12 -6.94 -27.37
C TYR A 295 -7.67 -7.41 -27.58
N ALA A 296 -7.16 -8.25 -26.67
CA ALA A 296 -5.75 -8.66 -26.59
C ALA A 296 -5.36 -9.80 -27.56
N VAL A 297 -5.84 -9.77 -28.80
CA VAL A 297 -5.60 -10.82 -29.81
C VAL A 297 -4.17 -10.91 -30.31
N SER A 298 -3.37 -9.86 -30.12
CA SER A 298 -1.94 -9.79 -30.43
C SER A 298 -1.09 -10.80 -29.63
N LEU A 299 -1.61 -11.32 -28.51
CA LEU A 299 -0.97 -12.34 -27.68
C LEU A 299 -1.03 -13.77 -28.26
N LEU A 300 -1.68 -13.97 -29.41
CA LEU A 300 -1.95 -15.29 -29.99
C LEU A 300 -0.95 -15.77 -31.06
N GLU A 301 0.15 -15.08 -31.34
CA GLU A 301 1.07 -15.52 -32.40
C GLU A 301 2.07 -16.61 -31.93
N PRO A 302 2.14 -17.81 -32.59
CA PRO A 302 1.52 -18.19 -33.86
C PRO A 302 0.51 -19.35 -33.68
N LEU A 303 -0.71 -19.08 -33.22
CA LEU A 303 -1.80 -20.06 -33.22
C LEU A 303 -2.47 -20.13 -34.60
N ASN A 304 -2.01 -21.12 -35.36
CA ASN A 304 -2.65 -21.88 -36.44
C ASN A 304 -3.95 -21.34 -37.07
N SER A 305 -4.03 -21.43 -38.41
CA SER A 305 -5.11 -20.92 -39.28
C SER A 305 -6.56 -21.35 -38.99
N ALA A 306 -6.79 -22.18 -37.97
CA ALA A 306 -8.12 -22.60 -37.51
C ALA A 306 -8.85 -21.53 -36.68
N LEU A 307 -8.13 -20.61 -36.03
CA LEU A 307 -8.74 -19.54 -35.24
C LEU A 307 -9.16 -18.33 -36.10
N LEU A 308 -8.62 -18.18 -37.32
CA LEU A 308 -8.78 -17.00 -38.21
C LEU A 308 -10.24 -16.58 -38.49
N ASN A 309 -11.21 -17.49 -38.35
CA ASN A 309 -12.64 -17.24 -38.60
C ASN A 309 -13.50 -17.25 -37.32
N LEU A 310 -12.89 -17.27 -36.15
CA LEU A 310 -13.64 -17.15 -34.90
C LEU A 310 -14.12 -15.72 -34.72
N LEU A 311 -15.40 -15.60 -34.39
CA LEU A 311 -16.02 -14.34 -34.00
C LEU A 311 -15.84 -14.15 -32.49
N GLY A 312 -15.49 -12.94 -32.10
CA GLY A 312 -15.62 -12.45 -30.74
C GLY A 312 -16.41 -11.15 -30.72
N SER A 313 -17.08 -10.90 -29.61
CA SER A 313 -17.84 -9.67 -29.38
C SER A 313 -17.58 -9.15 -27.98
N ILE A 314 -17.36 -7.85 -27.86
CA ILE A 314 -17.36 -7.13 -26.59
C ILE A 314 -18.50 -6.13 -26.63
N SER A 315 -19.24 -6.01 -25.55
CA SER A 315 -20.32 -5.02 -25.41
C SER A 315 -20.23 -4.32 -24.07
N TYR A 316 -20.33 -3.01 -24.11
CA TYR A 316 -20.48 -2.14 -22.95
C TYR A 316 -21.86 -1.53 -23.01
N LYS A 317 -22.66 -1.71 -21.95
CA LYS A 317 -24.04 -1.24 -21.89
C LYS A 317 -24.25 -0.35 -20.68
N VAL A 318 -25.01 0.72 -20.89
CA VAL A 318 -25.43 1.65 -19.84
C VAL A 318 -26.95 1.69 -19.82
N GLN A 319 -27.52 1.19 -18.73
CA GLN A 319 -28.95 1.22 -18.45
C GLN A 319 -29.31 2.52 -17.73
N LEU A 320 -30.16 3.32 -18.34
CA LEU A 320 -30.64 4.58 -17.79
C LEU A 320 -31.80 4.35 -16.81
N PRO A 321 -31.92 5.18 -15.76
CA PRO A 321 -32.98 5.04 -14.74
C PRO A 321 -34.38 5.38 -15.28
N ALA A 322 -34.46 6.12 -16.40
CA ALA A 322 -35.69 6.46 -17.07
C ALA A 322 -35.47 6.52 -18.60
N PRO A 323 -36.49 6.20 -19.42
CA PRO A 323 -36.37 6.31 -20.87
C PRO A 323 -36.12 7.74 -21.32
N VAL A 324 -35.15 7.92 -22.21
CA VAL A 324 -34.91 9.14 -22.98
C VAL A 324 -35.90 9.21 -24.13
N THR A 325 -36.51 10.37 -24.34
CA THR A 325 -37.48 10.58 -25.42
C THR A 325 -36.82 10.61 -26.79
N ALA A 326 -37.56 10.23 -27.83
CA ALA A 326 -37.15 10.42 -29.21
C ALA A 326 -36.71 11.87 -29.50
N GLY A 327 -35.76 12.03 -30.41
CA GLY A 327 -35.13 13.30 -30.79
C GLY A 327 -33.82 13.60 -30.05
N ASN A 328 -33.47 12.81 -29.04
CA ASN A 328 -32.25 12.97 -28.26
C ASN A 328 -31.10 12.11 -28.78
N PHE A 329 -29.87 12.51 -28.47
CA PHE A 329 -28.66 11.79 -28.84
C PHE A 329 -28.49 10.55 -27.96
N ALA A 330 -27.90 9.48 -28.49
CA ALA A 330 -27.40 8.37 -27.70
C ALA A 330 -26.01 8.01 -28.19
N GLY A 331 -25.03 8.00 -27.28
CA GLY A 331 -23.66 7.70 -27.64
C GLY A 331 -22.70 7.67 -26.46
N PHE A 332 -21.42 7.60 -26.78
CA PHE A 332 -20.33 7.48 -25.82
C PHE A 332 -19.20 8.43 -26.16
N VAL A 333 -18.61 9.02 -25.14
CA VAL A 333 -17.32 9.69 -25.24
C VAL A 333 -16.24 8.60 -25.15
N ILE A 334 -15.42 8.50 -26.18
CA ILE A 334 -14.37 7.48 -26.29
C ILE A 334 -13.02 8.13 -26.60
N GLU A 335 -11.94 7.63 -26.00
CA GLU A 335 -10.58 8.00 -26.39
C GLU A 335 -10.06 7.00 -27.44
N GLN A 336 -9.41 7.52 -28.48
CA GLN A 336 -8.71 6.70 -29.48
C GLN A 336 -7.22 6.65 -29.16
N PRO A 337 -6.54 5.51 -29.40
CA PRO A 337 -5.08 5.49 -29.39
C PRO A 337 -4.52 6.50 -30.41
N PRO A 338 -3.39 7.18 -30.12
CA PRO A 338 -2.84 8.21 -30.99
C PRO A 338 -2.60 7.72 -32.43
N ALA A 339 -2.68 8.68 -33.37
CA ALA A 339 -2.96 8.60 -34.81
C ALA A 339 -2.06 7.75 -35.73
N THR A 340 -1.48 6.64 -35.27
CA THR A 340 -0.93 5.59 -36.14
C THR A 340 -1.96 4.51 -36.51
N ALA A 341 -3.16 4.56 -35.92
CA ALA A 341 -4.23 3.58 -36.13
C ALA A 341 -5.13 3.94 -37.33
N ASP A 342 -5.23 3.00 -38.28
CA ASP A 342 -6.00 3.11 -39.52
C ASP A 342 -7.51 3.37 -39.25
N ILE A 343 -8.11 4.37 -39.92
CA ILE A 343 -9.57 4.68 -39.86
C ILE A 343 -10.43 3.46 -40.23
N SER A 344 -9.85 2.47 -40.92
CA SER A 344 -10.47 1.17 -41.20
C SER A 344 -10.88 0.38 -39.94
N LEU A 345 -10.37 0.75 -38.77
CA LEU A 345 -10.63 0.11 -37.47
C LEU A 345 -11.91 0.58 -36.78
N LEU A 346 -12.37 1.79 -37.11
CA LEU A 346 -13.63 2.29 -36.59
C LEU A 346 -14.81 1.49 -37.13
N ARG A 347 -14.68 0.84 -38.30
CA ARG A 347 -15.72 0.11 -39.05
C ARG A 347 -16.47 -0.99 -38.29
N ASN A 348 -15.93 -1.43 -37.15
CA ASN A 348 -16.49 -2.52 -36.34
C ASN A 348 -17.11 -2.06 -35.01
N LEU A 349 -17.14 -0.75 -34.76
CA LEU A 349 -17.84 -0.15 -33.63
C LEU A 349 -19.29 0.14 -33.99
N THR A 350 -20.20 -0.27 -33.11
CA THR A 350 -21.63 -0.06 -33.25
C THR A 350 -22.19 0.50 -31.96
N VAL A 351 -23.00 1.56 -32.05
CA VAL A 351 -23.84 2.04 -30.95
C VAL A 351 -25.27 1.59 -31.20
N THR A 352 -25.86 0.85 -30.27
CA THR A 352 -27.24 0.36 -30.37
C THR A 352 -28.04 0.85 -29.18
N THR A 353 -29.28 1.29 -29.42
CA THR A 353 -30.21 1.68 -28.37
C THR A 353 -31.31 0.64 -28.16
N PHE A 354 -31.76 0.49 -26.92
CA PHE A 354 -32.86 -0.41 -26.55
C PHE A 354 -33.90 0.32 -25.71
N LEU A 355 -35.14 -0.19 -25.73
CA LEU A 355 -36.20 0.20 -24.81
C LEU A 355 -36.81 -1.07 -24.22
N ALA A 356 -36.74 -1.21 -22.89
CA ALA A 356 -37.21 -2.41 -22.18
C ALA A 356 -36.66 -3.72 -22.79
N GLY A 357 -35.39 -3.71 -23.19
CA GLY A 357 -34.69 -4.84 -23.80
C GLY A 357 -35.00 -5.08 -25.29
N ALA A 358 -35.87 -4.28 -25.92
CA ALA A 358 -36.12 -4.35 -27.36
C ALA A 358 -35.26 -3.33 -28.12
N GLN A 359 -34.48 -3.79 -29.09
CA GLN A 359 -33.63 -2.93 -29.93
C GLN A 359 -34.47 -1.88 -30.65
N GLN A 360 -34.03 -0.62 -30.58
CA GLN A 360 -34.70 0.54 -31.19
C GLN A 360 -34.00 0.96 -32.48
N GLU A 361 -32.74 1.36 -32.37
CA GLU A 361 -31.92 1.92 -33.45
C GLU A 361 -30.46 1.50 -33.28
N GLN A 362 -29.70 1.57 -34.37
CA GLN A 362 -28.30 1.16 -34.43
C GLN A 362 -27.53 2.14 -35.33
N PHE A 363 -26.37 2.56 -34.86
CA PHE A 363 -25.45 3.48 -35.52
C PHE A 363 -24.14 2.74 -35.75
N ASP A 364 -23.82 2.52 -37.03
CA ASP A 364 -22.59 1.86 -37.47
C ASP A 364 -21.66 2.90 -38.13
N THR A 365 -20.36 2.67 -38.00
CA THR A 365 -19.28 3.50 -38.55
C THR A 365 -18.99 3.24 -40.04
N ASP A 366 -19.66 2.26 -40.66
CA ASP A 366 -19.28 1.69 -41.95
C ASP A 366 -20.04 2.25 -43.18
N ALA A 367 -20.96 3.21 -42.99
CA ALA A 367 -21.76 3.77 -44.07
C ALA A 367 -21.60 5.29 -44.14
N SER A 368 -20.99 5.81 -45.23
CA SER A 368 -21.16 7.13 -45.90
C SER A 368 -21.61 8.38 -45.09
N ASN A 369 -21.44 8.37 -43.78
CA ASN A 369 -22.14 9.22 -42.81
C ASN A 369 -21.22 9.48 -41.62
N LEU A 370 -19.92 9.59 -41.89
CA LEU A 370 -18.91 10.05 -40.93
C LEU A 370 -19.27 11.46 -40.40
N ASP A 371 -20.11 12.20 -41.11
CA ASP A 371 -20.67 13.50 -40.72
C ASP A 371 -21.71 13.41 -39.59
N LEU A 372 -22.35 12.24 -39.38
CA LEU A 372 -23.35 12.02 -38.33
C LEU A 372 -22.74 11.56 -36.99
N LEU A 373 -21.41 11.42 -36.93
CA LEU A 373 -20.67 10.94 -35.75
C LEU A 373 -19.78 12.03 -35.12
N GLY A 374 -19.99 13.31 -35.43
CA GLY A 374 -19.17 14.40 -34.85
C GLY A 374 -17.68 14.32 -35.20
N LEU A 375 -17.29 13.55 -36.23
CA LEU A 375 -15.90 13.34 -36.64
C LEU A 375 -15.27 14.56 -37.33
N SER A 376 -15.99 15.68 -37.46
CA SER A 376 -15.42 16.95 -37.94
C SER A 376 -14.36 17.53 -36.99
N GLY A 377 -14.27 17.03 -35.75
CA GLY A 377 -13.28 17.40 -34.75
C GLY A 377 -12.09 16.45 -34.60
N LEU A 378 -11.88 15.50 -35.53
CA LEU A 378 -10.86 14.43 -35.45
C LEU A 378 -9.39 14.90 -35.46
N LEU A 379 -9.13 16.20 -35.28
CA LEU A 379 -7.79 16.80 -35.18
C LEU A 379 -7.70 17.79 -34.00
N GLY A 380 -8.47 17.58 -32.93
CA GLY A 380 -8.35 18.30 -31.66
C GLY A 380 -7.36 17.60 -30.72
N GLU A 381 -6.61 18.38 -29.94
CA GLU A 381 -5.42 17.98 -29.17
C GLU A 381 -5.68 17.00 -28.01
N SER A 382 -6.93 16.60 -27.74
CA SER A 382 -7.31 15.79 -26.57
C SER A 382 -7.64 14.31 -26.84
N GLY A 383 -7.62 13.81 -28.08
CA GLY A 383 -7.82 12.37 -28.39
C GLY A 383 -9.24 11.78 -28.13
N LEU A 384 -10.15 12.54 -27.52
CA LEU A 384 -11.52 12.16 -27.17
C LEU A 384 -12.53 12.43 -28.30
N ASN A 385 -13.46 11.51 -28.51
CA ASN A 385 -14.44 11.50 -29.61
C ASN A 385 -15.84 11.12 -29.13
N LEU A 386 -16.89 11.78 -29.63
CA LEU A 386 -18.28 11.42 -29.34
C LEU A 386 -18.83 10.46 -30.40
N LEU A 387 -18.99 9.19 -30.05
CA LEU A 387 -19.55 8.16 -30.92
C LEU A 387 -21.03 7.94 -30.62
N GLY A 388 -21.92 8.24 -31.56
CA GLY A 388 -23.35 8.01 -31.38
C GLY A 388 -24.19 8.73 -32.42
N GLY A 389 -25.50 8.84 -32.17
CA GLY A 389 -26.40 9.54 -33.08
C GLY A 389 -27.69 10.01 -32.44
N ALA A 390 -28.37 10.93 -33.14
CA ALA A 390 -29.73 11.35 -32.79
C ALA A 390 -30.71 10.19 -33.02
N ASN A 391 -31.45 9.81 -31.98
CA ASN A 391 -32.42 8.72 -32.03
C ASN A 391 -33.80 9.26 -32.44
N THR A 392 -34.47 8.60 -33.37
CA THR A 392 -35.86 8.89 -33.73
C THR A 392 -36.87 8.13 -32.85
N LYS A 393 -36.38 7.21 -32.02
CA LYS A 393 -37.18 6.42 -31.07
C LYS A 393 -36.72 6.65 -29.62
N PRO A 394 -37.61 6.49 -28.63
CA PRO A 394 -37.21 6.53 -27.23
C PRO A 394 -36.38 5.29 -26.86
N TYR A 395 -35.49 5.44 -25.89
CA TYR A 395 -34.60 4.37 -25.44
C TYR A 395 -34.32 4.47 -23.93
N ASP A 396 -34.00 3.36 -23.26
CA ASP A 396 -33.58 3.30 -21.86
C ASP A 396 -32.22 2.60 -21.66
N GLU A 397 -31.63 2.06 -22.72
CA GLU A 397 -30.28 1.48 -22.71
C GLU A 397 -29.52 1.93 -23.95
N VAL A 398 -28.24 2.29 -23.76
CA VAL A 398 -27.29 2.54 -24.84
C VAL A 398 -26.19 1.49 -24.74
N ARG A 399 -25.82 0.89 -25.88
CA ARG A 399 -24.84 -0.19 -25.94
C ARG A 399 -23.78 0.09 -27.00
N LEU A 400 -22.53 0.13 -26.58
CA LEU A 400 -21.38 0.09 -27.48
C LEU A 400 -20.98 -1.36 -27.70
N SER A 401 -20.85 -1.79 -28.95
CA SER A 401 -20.44 -3.14 -29.32
C SER A 401 -19.28 -3.12 -30.30
N ILE A 402 -18.32 -4.01 -30.07
CA ILE A 402 -17.22 -4.34 -30.97
C ILE A 402 -17.41 -5.79 -31.40
N SER A 403 -17.53 -6.04 -32.70
CA SER A 403 -17.55 -7.40 -33.25
C SER A 403 -16.39 -7.61 -34.20
N SER A 404 -15.65 -8.71 -34.05
CA SER A 404 -14.48 -8.93 -34.88
C SER A 404 -14.14 -10.39 -35.18
N THR A 405 -13.41 -10.58 -36.28
CA THR A 405 -12.75 -11.83 -36.68
C THR A 405 -11.23 -11.62 -36.69
N LEU A 406 -10.45 -12.65 -36.37
CA LEU A 406 -8.97 -12.59 -36.34
C LEU A 406 -8.29 -12.18 -37.67
N LEU A 407 -9.03 -12.02 -38.77
CA LEU A 407 -8.51 -11.49 -40.04
C LEU A 407 -8.31 -9.97 -40.07
N SER A 408 -8.91 -9.23 -39.13
CA SER A 408 -8.52 -7.84 -38.91
C SER A 408 -7.28 -7.85 -38.01
N ALA A 409 -6.11 -7.98 -38.63
CA ALA A 409 -4.81 -7.98 -37.93
C ALA A 409 -4.45 -6.62 -37.30
N ASP A 410 -5.37 -5.65 -37.33
CA ASP A 410 -5.13 -4.26 -36.98
C ASP A 410 -6.02 -3.79 -35.81
N LEU A 411 -6.68 -4.67 -35.03
CA LEU A 411 -7.53 -4.17 -33.93
C LEU A 411 -6.75 -3.33 -32.93
N ILE A 412 -7.37 -2.21 -32.58
CA ILE A 412 -7.19 -1.50 -31.33
C ILE A 412 -7.10 -2.53 -30.19
N ASN A 413 -5.98 -2.55 -29.47
CA ASN A 413 -5.84 -3.39 -28.27
C ASN A 413 -6.85 -2.96 -27.18
N THR A 414 -7.25 -1.68 -27.18
CA THR A 414 -7.98 -1.05 -26.07
C THR A 414 -8.83 0.15 -26.53
N VAL A 415 -10.13 0.16 -26.28
CA VAL A 415 -11.01 1.34 -26.40
C VAL A 415 -11.37 1.83 -25.00
N ARG A 416 -11.13 3.10 -24.70
CA ARG A 416 -11.53 3.72 -23.43
C ARG A 416 -12.84 4.47 -23.61
N VAL A 417 -13.78 4.23 -22.71
CA VAL A 417 -15.12 4.84 -22.69
C VAL A 417 -15.24 5.68 -21.42
N TYR A 418 -15.32 6.98 -21.58
CA TYR A 418 -15.35 7.94 -20.47
C TYR A 418 -16.77 8.17 -19.98
N GLU A 419 -17.71 8.46 -20.88
CA GLU A 419 -19.06 8.84 -20.48
C GLU A 419 -20.12 8.48 -21.52
N THR A 420 -21.37 8.40 -21.07
CA THR A 420 -22.53 8.15 -21.95
C THR A 420 -23.31 9.43 -22.20
N CYS A 421 -23.41 9.84 -23.46
CA CYS A 421 -24.12 11.02 -23.88
C CYS A 421 -25.60 10.73 -24.18
N THR A 422 -26.50 11.51 -23.59
CA THR A 422 -27.96 11.41 -23.76
C THR A 422 -28.59 12.64 -24.43
N HIS A 423 -27.85 13.75 -24.56
CA HIS A 423 -28.28 14.93 -25.34
C HIS A 423 -27.09 15.62 -25.99
N SER A 424 -27.24 16.04 -27.25
CA SER A 424 -26.17 16.74 -27.98
C SER A 424 -26.69 17.97 -28.74
N GLU A 425 -25.98 19.08 -28.69
CA GLU A 425 -26.31 20.34 -29.37
C GLU A 425 -26.23 20.25 -30.90
N THR A 426 -25.45 19.30 -31.42
CA THR A 426 -25.35 19.03 -32.87
C THR A 426 -26.52 18.18 -33.41
N ALA A 427 -27.39 17.67 -32.52
CA ALA A 427 -28.57 16.89 -32.88
C ALA A 427 -29.80 17.78 -33.08
N ALA A 428 -29.82 18.59 -34.15
CA ALA A 428 -31.08 19.05 -34.72
C ALA A 428 -31.55 18.06 -35.81
N PRO A 429 -32.88 17.76 -35.90
CA PRO A 429 -33.43 16.76 -36.82
C PRO A 429 -33.27 17.07 -38.32
#